data_AF-A0A9P9DE27-F1
#
_entry.id   AF-A0A9P9DE27-F1
#
_cell.length_a   1.000
_cell.length_b   1.000
_cell.length_c   1.000
_cell.angle_alpha   90.00
_cell.angle_beta   90.00
_cell.angle_gamma   90.00
#
_symmetry.space_group_name_H-M   'P 1'
#
loop_
_entity.id
_entity.type
_entity.pdbx_description
1 polymer ?
#
loop_
_entity_poly.entity_id
_entity_poly.type
_entity_poly.pdbx_seq_one_letter_code
_entity_poly.pdbx_strand_id
1 'polypeptide(L)' 'QCKQVLEGHNSEVTSVVFSHDSNVVTSASWDRTVRIWSVETGECKQVLEGHGSWVQIV' A
#
# COMPACT_ATOMS: atom_id res chain seq x y z
N GLN A 1 4.72 18.53 -9.70
CA GLN A 1 3.29 18.44 -9.33
C GLN A 1 3.02 17.00 -8.92
N CYS A 2 2.35 16.77 -7.78
CA CYS A 2 1.96 15.41 -7.37
C CYS A 2 0.90 14.88 -8.35
N LYS A 3 1.09 13.66 -8.86
CA LYS A 3 0.13 13.04 -9.81
C LYS A 3 -1.07 12.45 -9.09
N GLN A 4 -0.84 11.82 -7.94
CA GLN A 4 -1.87 11.12 -7.19
C GLN A 4 -1.43 10.90 -5.74
N VAL A 5 -2.40 10.92 -4.81
CA VAL A 5 -2.22 10.58 -3.40
C VAL A 5 -3.04 9.33 -3.11
N LEU A 6 -2.42 8.32 -2.49
CA LEU A 6 -3.06 7.06 -2.12
C LEU A 6 -3.43 7.12 -0.63
N GLU A 7 -4.66 7.56 -0.34
CA GLU A 7 -5.14 7.73 1.02
C GLU A 7 -5.77 6.44 1.56
N GLY A 8 -5.47 6.11 2.82
CA GLY A 8 -6.16 5.01 3.51
C GLY A 8 -5.38 4.34 4.63
N HIS A 9 -4.04 4.43 4.64
CA HIS A 9 -3.28 3.98 5.80
C HIS A 9 -3.56 4.89 7.01
N ASN A 10 -3.78 4.28 8.18
CA ASN A 10 -4.08 4.98 9.43
C ASN A 10 -2.84 5.22 10.30
N SER A 11 -1.66 4.87 9.79
CA SER A 11 -0.38 5.08 10.44
C SER A 11 0.73 5.18 9.40
N GLU A 12 1.96 5.32 9.86
CA GLU A 12 3.15 5.47 9.00
C GLU A 12 3.26 4.34 7.99
N VAL A 13 3.49 4.69 6.73
CA VAL A 13 3.80 3.74 5.67
C VAL A 13 5.28 3.38 5.78
N THR A 14 5.57 2.10 5.94
CA THR A 14 6.93 1.59 6.19
C THR A 14 7.63 1.11 4.93
N SER A 15 6.87 0.65 3.95
CA SER A 15 7.40 0.12 2.70
C SER A 15 6.40 0.28 1.57
N VAL A 16 6.94 0.45 0.36
CA VAL A 16 6.20 0.56 -0.88
C VAL A 16 6.96 -0.18 -1.96
N VAL A 17 6.29 -1.08 -2.68
CA VAL A 17 6.85 -1.83 -3.80
C VAL A 17 5.94 -1.77 -5.02
N PHE A 18 6.54 -1.71 -6.21
CA PHE A 18 5.82 -1.89 -7.46
C PHE A 18 5.80 -3.37 -7.85
N SER A 19 4.68 -3.78 -8.43
CA SER A 19 4.62 -5.00 -9.22
C SER A 19 5.56 -4.92 -10.42
N HIS A 20 6.04 -6.07 -10.91
CA HIS A 20 6.96 -6.13 -12.04
C HIS A 20 6.39 -5.51 -13.33
N ASP A 21 5.09 -5.64 -13.54
CA ASP A 21 4.36 -5.07 -14.68
C ASP A 21 3.95 -3.60 -14.46
N SER A 22 4.27 -3.01 -13.30
CA SER A 22 3.98 -1.62 -12.93
C SER A 22 2.48 -1.26 -12.91
N ASN A 23 1.58 -2.24 -12.85
CA ASN A 23 0.13 -2.00 -12.80
C ASN A 23 -0.41 -1.81 -11.38
N VAL A 24 0.36 -2.27 -10.40
CA VAL A 24 -0.01 -2.32 -9.00
C VAL A 24 1.11 -1.80 -8.11
N VAL A 25 0.74 -1.03 -7.08
CA VAL A 25 1.59 -0.69 -5.94
C VAL A 25 1.12 -1.46 -4.72
N THR A 26 2.04 -2.00 -3.95
CA THR A 26 1.76 -2.58 -2.64
C THR A 26 2.44 -1.74 -1.57
N SER A 27 1.70 -1.38 -0.52
CA SER A 27 2.23 -0.62 0.62
C SER A 27 1.97 -1.34 1.92
N ALA A 28 2.92 -1.26 2.84
CA ALA A 28 2.81 -1.76 4.22
C ALA A 28 2.84 -0.60 5.21
N SER A 29 2.20 -0.78 6.36
CA SER A 29 2.09 0.27 7.38
C SER A 29 2.13 -0.26 8.81
N TRP A 30 2.42 0.65 9.74
CA TRP A 30 2.26 0.45 11.19
C TRP A 30 0.80 0.25 11.61
N ASP A 31 -0.16 0.55 10.75
CA ASP A 31 -1.57 0.22 10.99
C ASP A 31 -1.87 -1.29 10.91
N ARG A 32 -0.83 -2.11 10.66
CA ARG A 32 -0.86 -3.57 10.56
C ARG A 32 -1.60 -4.08 9.32
N THR A 33 -1.70 -3.24 8.30
CA THR A 33 -2.27 -3.61 7.01
C THR A 33 -1.23 -3.56 5.90
N VAL A 34 -1.47 -4.39 4.89
CA VAL A 34 -0.86 -4.24 3.57
C VAL A 34 -1.97 -3.84 2.59
N ARG A 35 -1.75 -2.79 1.81
CA ARG A 35 -2.72 -2.31 0.82
C ARG A 35 -2.19 -2.49 -0.59
N ILE A 36 -3.08 -2.88 -1.49
CA ILE A 36 -2.79 -3.09 -2.90
C ILE A 36 -3.56 -2.05 -3.69
N TRP A 37 -2.85 -1.27 -4.51
CA TRP A 37 -3.38 -0.11 -5.22
C TRP A 37 -3.26 -0.28 -6.73
N SER A 38 -4.27 0.19 -7.45
CA SER A 38 -4.18 0.41 -8.90
C SER A 38 -3.24 1.56 -9.21
N VAL A 39 -2.25 1.39 -10.09
CA VAL A 39 -1.41 2.54 -10.52
C VAL A 39 -2.17 3.50 -11.43
N GLU A 40 -3.09 2.98 -12.25
CA GLU A 40 -3.87 3.77 -13.20
C GLU A 40 -4.93 4.63 -12.52
N THR A 41 -5.66 4.03 -11.57
CA THR A 41 -6.82 4.68 -10.93
C THR A 41 -6.52 5.19 -9.52
N GLY A 42 -5.45 4.70 -8.88
CA GLY A 42 -5.14 4.89 -7.46
C GLY A 42 -6.14 4.29 -6.49
N GLU A 43 -7.08 3.47 -6.98
CA GLU A 43 -8.03 2.78 -6.13
C GLU A 43 -7.33 1.71 -5.29
N CYS A 44 -7.72 1.64 -4.02
CA CYS A 44 -7.33 0.54 -3.14
C CYS A 44 -8.09 -0.72 -3.56
N LYS A 45 -7.43 -1.62 -4.28
CA LYS A 45 -8.01 -2.89 -4.75
C LYS A 45 -8.21 -3.87 -3.60
N GLN A 46 -7.32 -3.86 -2.60
CA GLN A 46 -7.38 -4.80 -1.50
C GLN A 46 -6.68 -4.27 -0.25
N VAL A 47 -7.22 -4.64 0.92
CA VAL A 47 -6.60 -4.46 2.23
C VAL A 47 -6.37 -5.85 2.81
N LEU A 48 -5.11 -6.16 3.12
CA LEU A 48 -4.69 -7.40 3.77
C LEU A 48 -4.49 -7.12 5.26
N GLU A 49 -5.32 -7.76 6.07
CA GLU A 49 -5.35 -7.62 7.52
C GLU A 49 -4.93 -8.93 8.22
N GLY A 50 -4.91 -8.93 9.54
CA GLY A 50 -4.53 -10.11 10.33
C GLY A 50 -3.06 -10.19 10.74
N HIS A 51 -2.26 -9.17 10.42
CA HIS A 51 -0.89 -9.05 10.89
C HIS A 51 -0.90 -8.66 12.38
N GLY A 52 -0.19 -9.42 13.22
CA GLY A 52 -0.16 -9.20 14.67
C GLY A 52 0.61 -7.96 15.12
N SER A 53 1.39 -7.35 14.23
CA SER A 53 2.25 -6.19 14.48
C SER A 53 2.42 -5.36 13.19
N TRP A 54 3.27 -4.33 13.22
CA TRP A 54 3.62 -3.54 12.04
C TRP A 54 4.17 -4.44 10.93
N VAL A 55 3.86 -4.06 9.69
CA VAL A 55 4.30 -4.83 8.53
C VAL A 55 5.45 -4.10 7.85
N GLN A 56 6.39 -4.86 7.32
CA GLN A 56 7.43 -4.37 6.42
C GLN A 56 7.48 -5.33 5.23
N ILE A 57 7.53 -4.77 4.04
CA ILE A 57 7.78 -5.51 2.80
C ILE A 57 9.20 -5.17 2.36
N VAL A 58 9.96 -6.19 1.95
CA VAL A 58 11.34 -6.07 1.44
C VAL A 58 11.37 -6.23 -0.08
#